data_AF-A0A8J6I4C0-F1
#
_entry.id   AF-A0A8J6I4C0-F1
#
_cell.length_a   1.000
_cell.length_b   1.000
_cell.length_c   1.000
_cell.angle_alpha   90.00
_cell.angle_beta   90.00
_cell.angle_gamma   90.00
#
_symmetry.space_group_name_H-M   'P 1'
#
loop_
_entity.id
_entity.type
_entity.pdbx_description
1 polymer ?
#
loop_
_entity_poly.entity_id
_entity_poly.type
_entity_poly.pdbx_seq_one_letter_code
_entity_poly.pdbx_strand_id
1 'polypeptide(L)'
;MSGLATRLYKGEAGLNVIGRRKLWFSIAATALLIAALSFGLRGFTLGIDFTGGNKFQVPASTGSITQIEADIGSVLAGVNSTSKVASTQRLGGGEGTYEIKTSPLSPEESFQVKSQLAEKLGIAPSKISDTQVSGA
;
A
#
# COMPACT_ATOMS: atom_id res chain seq x y z
N MET A 1 20.33 36.91 -10.08
CA MET A 1 20.18 36.66 -8.63
C MET A 1 20.75 35.28 -8.33
N SER A 2 21.95 35.16 -7.76
CA SER A 2 22.50 33.83 -7.37
C SER A 2 21.71 33.28 -6.18
N GLY A 3 21.09 32.12 -6.35
CA GLY A 3 20.32 31.45 -5.31
C GLY A 3 21.21 30.87 -4.20
N LEU A 4 20.60 30.55 -3.05
CA LEU A 4 21.29 29.95 -1.90
C LEU A 4 22.03 28.64 -2.28
N ALA A 5 21.47 27.85 -3.20
CA ALA A 5 22.11 26.63 -3.70
C ALA A 5 23.47 26.89 -4.37
N THR A 6 23.58 27.93 -5.20
CA THR A 6 24.84 28.30 -5.88
C THR A 6 25.90 28.78 -4.88
N ARG A 7 25.47 29.50 -3.84
CA ARG A 7 26.36 30.01 -2.79
C ARG A 7 26.83 28.90 -1.83
N LEU A 8 25.97 27.90 -1.58
CA LEU A 8 26.34 26.69 -0.83
C LEU A 8 27.38 25.87 -1.59
N TYR A 9 27.18 25.67 -2.90
CA TYR A 9 28.11 24.93 -3.75
C TYR A 9 29.50 25.58 -3.83
N LYS A 10 29.56 26.91 -3.91
CA LYS A 10 30.81 27.67 -3.95
C LYS A 10 31.48 27.84 -2.58
N GLY A 11 30.88 27.36 -1.48
CA GLY A 11 31.37 27.56 -0.12
C GLY A 11 31.21 28.99 0.43
N GLU A 12 30.59 29.90 -0.33
CA GLU A 12 30.36 31.30 0.01
C GLU A 12 29.16 31.52 0.94
N ALA A 13 28.41 30.47 1.26
CA ALA A 13 27.23 30.54 2.11
C ALA A 13 27.55 30.81 3.59
N GLY A 14 28.80 30.68 4.03
CA GLY A 14 29.23 31.00 5.40
C GLY A 14 28.56 30.16 6.50
N LEU A 15 27.91 29.04 6.16
CA LEU A 15 27.27 28.17 7.14
C LEU A 15 28.32 27.37 7.89
N ASN A 16 28.44 27.63 9.19
CA ASN A 16 29.36 26.90 10.06
C ASN A 16 28.76 25.53 10.46
N VAL A 17 28.67 24.62 9.49
CA VAL A 17 28.14 23.25 9.70
C VAL A 17 29.11 22.43 10.56
N ILE A 18 30.41 22.49 10.25
CA ILE A 18 31.46 21.73 10.96
C ILE A 18 31.60 22.19 12.42
N GLY A 19 31.66 23.50 12.68
CA GLY A 19 31.81 24.04 14.03
C GLY A 19 30.56 23.86 14.89
N ARG A 20 29.37 23.71 14.28
CA ARG A 20 28.11 23.38 14.96
C ARG A 20 27.71 21.91 14.78
N ARG A 21 28.66 21.00 14.53
CA ARG A 21 28.36 19.57 14.30
C ARG A 21 27.45 18.96 15.38
N LYS A 22 27.65 19.34 16.65
CA LYS A 22 26.81 18.86 17.77
C LYS A 22 25.34 19.21 17.58
N LEU A 23 25.03 20.44 17.14
CA LEU A 23 23.66 20.88 16.87
C LEU A 23 23.02 20.04 15.76
N TRP A 24 23.74 19.85 14.64
CA TRP A 24 23.25 19.07 13.50
C TRP A 24 23.05 17.59 13.83
N PHE A 25 24.00 16.99 14.56
CA PHE A 25 23.86 15.62 15.05
C PHE A 25 22.71 15.48 16.06
N SER A 26 22.50 16.46 16.95
CA SER A 26 21.35 16.46 17.87
C SER A 26 20.01 16.54 17.14
N ILE A 27 19.91 17.36 16.10
CA ILE A 27 18.70 17.44 15.25
C ILE A 27 18.46 16.10 14.56
N ALA A 28 19.48 15.52 13.92
CA ALA A 28 19.36 14.22 13.26
C ALA A 28 19.00 13.08 14.23
N ALA A 29 19.65 13.04 15.40
CA ALA A 29 19.36 12.05 16.43
C ALA A 29 17.93 12.19 16.97
N THR A 30 17.45 13.42 17.15
CA THR A 30 16.08 13.67 17.60
C THR A 30 15.06 13.22 16.55
N ALA A 31 15.31 13.51 15.26
CA ALA A 31 14.45 13.04 14.17
C ALA A 31 14.41 11.50 14.12
N LEU A 32 15.56 10.84 14.29
CA LEU A 32 15.65 9.38 14.34
C LEU A 32 14.87 8.80 15.54
N LEU A 33 15.00 9.42 16.72
CA LEU A 33 14.27 9.02 17.91
C LEU A 33 12.75 9.15 17.72
N ILE A 34 12.28 10.24 17.12
CA ILE A 34 10.85 10.43 16.81
C ILE A 34 10.37 9.33 15.85
N ALA A 35 11.14 9.00 14.82
CA ALA A 35 10.79 7.93 13.87
C ALA A 35 10.72 6.57 14.58
N ALA A 36 11.71 6.24 15.40
CA ALA A 36 11.74 4.99 16.16
C ALA A 36 10.55 4.88 17.14
N LEU A 37 10.26 5.96 17.88
CA LEU A 37 9.09 6.04 18.76
C LEU A 37 7.78 5.90 17.98
N SER A 38 7.68 6.51 16.80
CA SER A 38 6.50 6.39 15.94
C SER A 38 6.23 4.94 15.54
N PHE A 39 7.27 4.16 15.20
CA PHE A 39 7.09 2.72 14.91
C PHE A 39 6.61 1.93 16.14
N GLY A 40 7.17 2.21 17.32
CA GLY A 40 6.77 1.52 18.56
C GLY A 40 5.35 1.84 19.00
N LEU A 41 4.91 3.10 18.87
CA LEU A 41 3.59 3.54 19.34
C LEU A 41 2.45 3.24 18.36
N ARG A 42 2.68 3.37 17.05
CA ARG A 42 1.65 3.12 16.03
C ARG A 42 1.56 1.66 15.60
N GLY A 43 2.60 0.87 15.88
CA GLY A 43 2.74 -0.47 15.34
C GLY A 43 3.02 -0.47 13.83
N PHE A 44 3.06 -1.67 13.25
CA PHE A 44 3.27 -1.88 11.82
C PHE A 44 1.96 -2.23 11.12
N THR A 45 1.70 -1.62 9.96
CA THR A 45 0.65 -2.07 9.03
C THR A 45 1.21 -3.22 8.19
N LEU A 46 1.18 -4.42 8.75
CA LEU A 46 1.71 -5.62 8.10
C LEU A 46 0.88 -5.98 6.86
N GLY A 47 1.57 -6.31 5.77
CA GLY A 47 0.93 -6.83 4.57
C GLY A 47 0.47 -8.28 4.74
N ILE A 48 -0.33 -8.76 3.78
CA ILE A 48 -0.86 -10.14 3.78
C ILE A 48 0.24 -11.22 3.80
N ASP A 49 1.45 -10.87 3.36
CA ASP A 49 2.59 -11.79 3.35
C ASP A 49 3.05 -12.15 4.78
N PHE A 50 2.66 -11.36 5.79
CA PHE A 50 2.95 -11.62 7.20
C PHE A 50 1.70 -12.04 8.00
N THR A 51 0.53 -11.47 7.70
CA THR A 51 -0.70 -11.77 8.46
C THR A 51 -1.51 -12.93 7.87
N GLY A 52 -1.13 -13.39 6.68
CA GLY A 52 -2.02 -14.16 5.82
C GLY A 52 -3.06 -13.27 5.16
N GLY A 53 -3.63 -13.76 4.07
CA GLY A 53 -4.66 -13.05 3.32
C GLY A 53 -4.99 -13.68 1.99
N ASN A 54 -5.89 -13.03 1.26
CA ASN A 54 -6.31 -13.47 -0.06
C ASN A 54 -5.93 -12.40 -1.09
N LYS A 55 -5.41 -12.86 -2.22
CA LYS A 55 -5.04 -12.06 -3.38
C LYS A 55 -6.04 -12.32 -4.49
N PHE A 56 -6.63 -11.25 -5.03
CA PHE A 56 -7.50 -11.28 -6.19
C PHE A 56 -6.85 -10.49 -7.32
N GLN A 57 -6.86 -11.03 -8.54
CA GLN A 57 -6.38 -10.33 -9.72
C GLN A 57 -7.50 -10.15 -10.72
N VAL A 58 -7.71 -8.91 -11.15
CA VAL A 58 -8.77 -8.49 -12.06
C VAL A 58 -8.16 -7.80 -13.28
N PRO A 59 -8.66 -8.01 -14.52
CA PRO A 59 -8.13 -7.31 -15.69
C PRO A 59 -8.32 -5.79 -15.59
N ALA A 60 -7.31 -4.99 -15.97
CA ALA A 60 -7.41 -3.53 -15.86
C ALA A 60 -8.35 -2.89 -16.89
N SER A 61 -8.83 -3.66 -17.85
CA SER A 61 -9.88 -3.25 -18.80
C SER A 61 -11.26 -3.10 -18.17
N THR A 62 -11.45 -3.59 -16.94
CA THR A 62 -12.75 -3.58 -16.23
C THR A 62 -13.10 -2.25 -15.59
N GLY A 63 -12.15 -1.31 -15.46
CA GLY A 63 -12.43 0.00 -14.89
C GLY A 63 -11.21 0.71 -14.32
N SER A 64 -11.47 1.79 -13.59
CA SER A 64 -10.42 2.49 -12.84
C SER A 64 -10.08 1.75 -11.55
N ILE A 65 -8.83 1.90 -11.09
CA ILE A 65 -8.35 1.29 -9.84
C ILE A 65 -9.22 1.65 -8.64
N THR A 66 -9.70 2.90 -8.59
CA THR A 66 -10.54 3.42 -7.50
C THR A 66 -11.94 2.82 -7.51
N GLN A 67 -12.52 2.56 -8.70
CA GLN A 67 -13.80 1.85 -8.79
C GLN A 67 -13.67 0.41 -8.33
N ILE A 68 -12.63 -0.30 -8.78
CA ILE A 68 -12.42 -1.70 -8.43
C ILE A 68 -12.16 -1.85 -6.92
N GLU A 69 -11.40 -0.92 -6.32
CA GLU A 69 -11.18 -0.86 -4.88
C GLU A 69 -12.49 -0.61 -4.10
N ALA A 70 -13.35 0.28 -4.57
CA ALA A 70 -14.64 0.53 -3.95
C ALA A 70 -15.59 -0.67 -4.10
N ASP A 71 -15.60 -1.32 -5.27
CA ASP A 71 -16.46 -2.47 -5.54
C ASP A 71 -16.06 -3.67 -4.71
N ILE A 72 -14.78 -4.03 -4.67
CA ILE A 72 -14.32 -5.14 -3.84
C ILE A 72 -14.50 -4.83 -2.35
N GLY A 73 -14.28 -3.58 -1.92
CA GLY A 73 -14.56 -3.15 -0.54
C GLY A 73 -16.03 -3.32 -0.17
N SER A 74 -16.96 -2.99 -1.08
CA SER A 74 -18.40 -3.17 -0.85
C SER A 74 -18.82 -4.64 -0.80
N VAL A 75 -18.24 -5.49 -1.66
CA VAL A 75 -18.49 -6.94 -1.69
C VAL A 75 -17.95 -7.60 -0.42
N LEU A 76 -16.72 -7.26 -0.03
CA LEU A 76 -16.11 -7.73 1.22
C LEU A 76 -16.95 -7.36 2.43
N ALA A 77 -17.42 -6.12 2.54
CA ALA A 77 -18.25 -5.69 3.65
C ALA A 77 -19.57 -6.48 3.75
N GLY A 78 -20.12 -6.93 2.61
CA GLY A 78 -21.33 -7.74 2.54
C GLY A 78 -21.13 -9.22 2.86
N VAL A 79 -19.94 -9.77 2.59
CA VAL A 79 -19.58 -11.17 2.90
C VAL A 79 -19.03 -11.30 4.32
N ASN A 80 -18.09 -10.44 4.71
CA ASN A 80 -17.46 -10.45 6.02
C ASN A 80 -17.11 -9.01 6.47
N SER A 81 -17.85 -8.50 7.45
CA SER A 81 -17.69 -7.13 7.95
C SER A 81 -16.39 -6.87 8.74
N THR A 82 -15.63 -7.92 9.08
CA THR A 82 -14.33 -7.80 9.75
C THR A 82 -13.14 -7.77 8.78
N SER A 83 -13.34 -8.26 7.55
CA SER A 83 -12.31 -8.31 6.51
C SER A 83 -12.16 -6.95 5.81
N LYS A 84 -10.92 -6.53 5.57
CA LYS A 84 -10.62 -5.25 4.90
C LYS A 84 -9.75 -5.47 3.66
N VAL A 85 -9.87 -4.52 2.73
CA VAL A 85 -8.91 -4.39 1.63
C VAL A 85 -7.60 -3.86 2.25
N ALA A 86 -6.55 -4.66 2.13
CA ALA A 86 -5.23 -4.32 2.63
C ALA A 86 -4.47 -3.42 1.66
N SER A 87 -4.63 -3.63 0.35
CA SER A 87 -3.97 -2.85 -0.70
C SER A 87 -4.55 -3.18 -2.08
N THR A 88 -4.59 -2.18 -2.96
CA THR A 88 -4.92 -2.34 -4.39
C THR A 88 -3.77 -1.77 -5.23
N GLN A 89 -3.25 -2.56 -6.15
CA GLN A 89 -2.10 -2.19 -6.99
C GLN A 89 -2.34 -2.58 -8.44
N ARG A 90 -1.84 -1.77 -9.38
CA ARG A 90 -1.83 -2.12 -10.80
C ARG A 90 -0.51 -2.82 -11.15
N LEU A 91 -0.61 -4.01 -11.72
CA LEU A 91 0.49 -4.77 -12.27
C LEU A 91 0.50 -4.61 -13.80
N GLY A 92 1.61 -4.10 -14.35
CA GLY A 92 1.78 -3.88 -15.80
C GLY A 92 1.20 -2.56 -16.33
N GLY A 93 1.80 -2.06 -17.41
CA GLY A 93 1.33 -0.88 -18.15
C GLY A 93 0.45 -1.26 -19.35
N GLY A 94 -0.57 -0.47 -19.66
CA GLY A 94 -1.53 -0.80 -20.74
C GLY A 94 -2.56 -1.83 -20.29
N GLU A 95 -2.52 -3.05 -20.85
CA GLU A 95 -3.38 -4.20 -20.51
C GLU A 95 -2.98 -4.89 -19.19
N GLY A 96 -2.70 -4.10 -18.17
CA GLY A 96 -2.30 -4.62 -16.85
C GLY A 96 -3.44 -5.38 -16.15
N THR A 97 -3.12 -5.92 -14.99
CA THR A 97 -4.09 -6.46 -14.03
C THR A 97 -4.07 -5.61 -12.76
N TYR A 98 -5.20 -5.49 -12.08
CA TYR A 98 -5.25 -4.96 -10.72
C TYR A 98 -5.14 -6.13 -9.76
N GLU A 99 -4.15 -6.08 -8.88
CA GLU A 99 -3.97 -6.98 -7.75
C GLU A 99 -4.58 -6.34 -6.51
N ILE A 100 -5.54 -7.03 -5.90
CA ILE A 100 -6.17 -6.64 -4.66
C ILE A 100 -5.79 -7.64 -3.57
N LYS A 101 -5.25 -7.12 -2.47
CA LYS A 101 -4.88 -7.87 -1.29
C LYS A 101 -5.91 -7.64 -0.20
N THR A 102 -6.38 -8.70 0.43
CA THR A 102 -7.45 -8.68 1.44
C THR A 102 -7.05 -9.47 2.68
N SER A 103 -7.71 -9.21 3.80
CA SER A 103 -7.65 -10.05 5.00
C SER A 103 -7.93 -11.52 4.68
N PRO A 104 -7.48 -12.47 5.52
CA PRO A 104 -7.73 -13.89 5.29
C PRO A 104 -9.22 -14.18 5.25
N LEU A 105 -9.64 -14.86 4.17
CA LEU A 105 -11.01 -15.30 3.94
C LEU A 105 -11.06 -16.82 3.94
N SER A 106 -12.19 -17.38 4.38
CA SER A 106 -12.47 -18.80 4.20
C SER A 106 -12.58 -19.16 2.70
N PRO A 107 -12.45 -20.43 2.32
CA PRO A 107 -12.67 -20.86 0.93
C PRO A 107 -14.06 -20.48 0.40
N GLU A 108 -15.09 -20.59 1.23
CA GLU A 108 -16.47 -20.23 0.89
C GLU A 108 -16.62 -18.72 0.71
N GLU A 109 -16.05 -17.92 1.61
CA GLU A 109 -16.07 -16.45 1.51
C GLU A 109 -15.31 -15.97 0.27
N SER A 110 -14.16 -16.58 -0.03
CA SER A 110 -13.36 -16.27 -1.22
C SER A 110 -14.14 -16.52 -2.51
N PHE A 111 -14.89 -17.62 -2.56
CA PHE A 111 -15.76 -17.93 -3.68
C PHE A 111 -16.92 -16.93 -3.81
N GLN A 112 -17.55 -16.55 -2.71
CA GLN A 112 -18.62 -15.55 -2.71
C GLN A 112 -18.11 -14.18 -3.17
N VAL A 113 -16.96 -13.73 -2.64
CA VAL A 113 -16.32 -12.47 -3.06
C VAL A 113 -16.01 -12.51 -4.55
N LYS A 114 -15.44 -13.62 -5.05
CA LYS A 114 -15.14 -13.79 -6.48
C LYS A 114 -16.40 -13.73 -7.35
N SER A 115 -17.49 -14.41 -6.95
CA SER A 115 -18.76 -14.42 -7.70
C SER A 115 -19.40 -13.05 -7.74
N GLN A 116 -19.55 -12.39 -6.59
CA GLN A 116 -20.18 -11.07 -6.51
C GLN A 116 -19.34 -9.99 -7.19
N LEU A 117 -18.01 -10.07 -7.09
CA LEU A 117 -17.12 -9.16 -7.81
C LEU A 117 -17.20 -9.35 -9.32
N ALA A 118 -17.30 -10.61 -9.79
CA ALA A 118 -17.49 -10.91 -11.21
C ALA A 118 -18.82 -10.35 -11.74
N GLU A 119 -19.92 -10.51 -10.99
CA GLU A 119 -21.23 -9.95 -11.32
C GLU A 119 -21.20 -8.41 -11.38
N LYS A 120 -20.60 -7.76 -10.38
CA LYS A 120 -20.47 -6.29 -10.34
C LYS A 120 -19.66 -5.73 -11.50
N LEU A 121 -18.58 -6.42 -11.87
CA LEU A 121 -17.69 -5.99 -12.95
C LEU A 121 -18.16 -6.45 -14.34
N GLY A 122 -19.24 -7.24 -14.41
CA GLY A 122 -19.77 -7.76 -15.67
C GLY A 122 -18.80 -8.70 -16.41
N ILE A 123 -17.89 -9.37 -15.69
CA ILE A 123 -16.89 -10.28 -16.26
C ILE A 123 -17.12 -11.72 -15.83
N ALA A 124 -16.65 -12.66 -16.64
CA ALA A 124 -16.66 -14.07 -16.26
C ALA A 124 -15.77 -14.32 -15.02
N PRO A 125 -16.18 -15.14 -14.05
CA PRO A 125 -15.35 -15.49 -12.88
C PRO A 125 -14.00 -16.10 -13.25
N SER A 126 -13.87 -16.70 -14.43
CA SER A 126 -12.62 -17.25 -14.97
C SER A 126 -11.57 -16.19 -15.32
N LYS A 127 -11.97 -14.92 -15.42
CA LYS A 127 -11.05 -13.79 -15.61
C LYS A 127 -10.51 -13.24 -14.30
N ILE A 128 -11.03 -13.69 -13.16
CA ILE A 128 -10.55 -13.33 -11.82
C ILE A 128 -9.70 -14.49 -11.29
N SER A 129 -8.43 -14.23 -11.05
CA SER A 129 -7.55 -15.19 -10.37
C SER A 129 -7.59 -14.92 -8.87
N ASP A 130 -7.81 -15.95 -8.06
CA ASP A 130 -7.72 -15.89 -6.61
C ASP A 130 -6.55 -16.75 -6.12
N THR A 131 -5.84 -16.29 -5.10
CA THR A 131 -4.73 -17.02 -4.48
C THR A 131 -4.71 -16.70 -3.00
N GLN A 132 -4.70 -17.73 -2.16
CA GLN A 132 -4.52 -17.57 -0.73
C GLN A 132 -3.02 -17.48 -0.42
N VAL A 133 -2.64 -16.47 0.35
CA VAL A 133 -1.28 -16.28 0.85
C VAL A 133 -1.29 -16.63 2.33
N SER A 134 -0.52 -17.65 2.69
CA SER A 134 -0.27 -17.97 4.10
C SER A 134 0.74 -17.00 4.67
N GLY A 135 0.45 -16.42 5.83
CA GLY A 135 1.40 -15.59 6.56
C GLY A 135 2.58 -16.41 7.07
N ALA A 136 3.73 -15.76 7.22
CA ALA A 136 4.96 -16.33 7.79
C ALA A 136 4.88 -16.54 9.31
#